data_AF-A0A967AN06-F1
#
_entry.id   AF-A0A967AN06-F1
#
_cell.length_a   1.000
_cell.length_b   1.000
_cell.length_c   1.000
_cell.angle_alpha   90.00
_cell.angle_beta   90.00
_cell.angle_gamma   90.00
#
_symmetry.space_group_name_H-M   'P 1'
#
loop_
_entity.id
_entity.type
_entity.pdbx_description
1 polymer ?
#
loop_
_entity_poly.entity_id
_entity_poly.type
_entity_poly.pdbx_seq_one_letter_code
_entity_poly.pdbx_strand_id
1 'polypeptide(L)' 'MKKPRNVPKQEGFKAYEICDLFDISKATLFRWEREGVITQPGRDWRNWRLYTRKNVDEIEKVIRARKAVA' A
#
# COMPACT_ATOMS: atom_id res chain seq x y z
N MET A 1 -21.40 -5.14 24.33
CA MET A 1 -20.12 -4.99 25.07
C MET A 1 -19.09 -4.35 24.16
N LYS A 2 -18.70 -3.09 24.42
CA LYS A 2 -17.61 -2.40 23.72
C LYS A 2 -16.28 -2.90 24.29
N LYS A 3 -15.37 -3.42 23.46
CA LYS A 3 -13.96 -3.58 23.84
C LYS A 3 -13.22 -2.31 23.40
N PRO A 4 -12.71 -1.47 24.31
CA PRO A 4 -11.80 -0.42 23.91
C PRO A 4 -10.45 -1.10 23.66
N ARG A 5 -10.04 -1.20 22.40
CA ARG A 5 -8.66 -1.59 22.10
C ARG A 5 -7.91 -0.32 21.74
N ASN A 6 -7.30 0.27 22.77
CA ASN A 6 -6.28 1.29 22.61
C ASN A 6 -5.07 0.61 21.95
N VAL A 7 -5.07 0.50 20.62
CA VAL A 7 -3.91 0.09 19.82
C VAL A 7 -3.25 1.39 19.34
N PRO A 8 -1.96 1.62 19.62
CA PRO A 8 -1.29 2.81 19.14
C PRO A 8 -1.27 2.83 17.60
N LYS A 9 -2.08 3.73 17.05
CA LYS A 9 -1.98 4.50 15.79
C LYS A 9 -0.78 4.17 14.87
N GLN A 10 -0.82 3.00 14.22
CA GLN A 10 -0.07 2.69 12.99
C GLN A 10 -0.89 1.73 12.14
N GLU A 11 -2.08 2.17 11.69
CA GLU A 11 -2.85 1.41 10.71
C GLU A 11 -2.15 1.52 9.36
N GLY A 12 -1.41 0.49 9.00
CA GLY A 12 -0.95 0.30 7.63
C GLY A 12 -2.15 0.17 6.69
N PHE A 13 -2.03 0.74 5.51
CA PHE A 13 -3.04 0.64 4.45
C PHE A 13 -3.08 -0.79 3.93
N LYS A 14 -4.27 -1.28 3.61
CA LYS A 14 -4.46 -2.58 2.95
C LYS A 14 -4.37 -2.41 1.44
N ALA A 15 -4.11 -3.51 0.74
CA ALA A 15 -4.00 -3.50 -0.72
C ALA A 15 -5.23 -2.89 -1.43
N TYR A 16 -6.45 -3.12 -0.92
CA TYR A 16 -7.65 -2.55 -1.53
C TYR A 16 -7.70 -1.02 -1.38
N GLU A 17 -7.28 -0.49 -0.22
CA GLU A 17 -7.26 0.96 0.02
C GLU A 17 -6.29 1.66 -0.93
N ILE A 18 -5.14 1.04 -1.18
CA ILE A 18 -4.16 1.51 -2.17
C ILE A 18 -4.75 1.48 -3.58
N CYS A 19 -5.41 0.38 -3.95
CA CYS A 19 -6.05 0.26 -5.25
C CYS A 19 -7.10 1.35 -5.48
N ASP A 20 -7.95 1.61 -4.48
CA ASP A 20 -9.00 2.62 -4.54
C ASP A 20 -8.43 4.04 -4.57
N LEU A 21 -7.36 4.30 -3.80
CA LEU A 21 -6.73 5.62 -3.71
C LEU A 21 -6.08 6.07 -5.03
N PHE A 22 -5.49 5.13 -5.76
CA PHE A 22 -4.68 5.41 -6.94
C PHE A 22 -5.32 4.95 -8.26
N ASP A 23 -6.53 4.38 -8.19
CA ASP A 23 -7.23 3.77 -9.32
C ASP A 23 -6.35 2.75 -10.07
N ILE A 24 -5.69 1.87 -9.31
CA ILE A 24 -4.82 0.82 -9.85
C ILE A 24 -5.34 -0.57 -9.48
N SER A 25 -5.14 -1.52 -10.39
CA SER A 25 -5.46 -2.91 -10.11
C SER A 25 -4.51 -3.51 -9.05
N LYS A 26 -4.99 -4.50 -8.29
CA LYS A 26 -4.16 -5.30 -7.37
C LYS A 26 -2.99 -5.97 -8.09
N ALA A 27 -3.19 -6.39 -9.34
CA ALA A 27 -2.14 -6.99 -10.16
C ALA A 27 -0.99 -6.02 -10.42
N THR A 28 -1.30 -4.75 -10.71
CA THR A 28 -0.32 -3.67 -10.87
C THR A 28 0.46 -3.45 -9.58
N LEU A 29 -0.24 -3.35 -8.44
CA LEU A 29 0.37 -3.14 -7.14
C LEU A 29 1.33 -4.29 -6.77
N PHE A 30 0.90 -5.55 -6.94
CA PHE A 30 1.73 -6.72 -6.62
C PHE A 30 2.90 -6.88 -7.58
N ARG A 31 2.74 -6.45 -8.84
CA ARG A 31 3.85 -6.43 -9.80
C ARG A 31 4.92 -5.43 -9.38
N TRP A 32 4.54 -4.24 -8.93
CA TRP A 32 5.49 -3.25 -8.43
C TRP A 32 6.26 -3.74 -7.19
N GLU A 33 5.62 -4.48 -6.29
CA GLU A 33 6.31 -5.13 -5.16
C GLU A 33 7.34 -6.17 -5.62
N ARG A 34 7.01 -6.94 -6.66
CA ARG A 34 7.89 -7.99 -7.20
C ARG A 34 9.06 -7.41 -8.00
N GLU A 35 8.80 -6.35 -8.76
CA GLU A 35 9.80 -5.64 -9.57
C GLU A 35 10.70 -4.71 -8.72
N GLY A 36 10.39 -4.53 -7.43
CA GLY A 36 11.16 -3.63 -6.55
C GLY A 36 10.91 -2.14 -6.83
N VAL A 37 9.83 -1.83 -7.55
CA VAL A 37 9.40 -0.46 -7.85
C VAL A 37 8.93 0.25 -6.57
N ILE A 38 8.34 -0.52 -5.64
CA ILE A 38 7.98 -0.06 -4.30
C ILE A 38 8.58 -1.00 -3.26
N THR A 39 8.84 -0.46 -2.07
CA THR A 39 9.28 -1.22 -0.91
C THR A 39 8.24 -2.29 -0.58
N GLN A 40 8.69 -3.53 -0.38
CA GLN A 40 7.79 -4.63 -0.04
C GLN A 40 7.08 -4.34 1.29
N PRO A 41 5.74 -4.37 1.33
CA PRO A 41 4.98 -4.13 2.54
C PRO A 41 5.25 -5.22 3.58
N GLY A 42 5.20 -4.83 4.85
CA GLY A 42 5.14 -5.79 5.95
C GLY A 42 3.89 -6.67 5.82
N ARG A 43 3.91 -7.81 6.50
CA ARG A 43 2.77 -8.73 6.57
C ARG A 43 2.26 -8.81 8.00
N ASP A 44 0.95 -8.81 8.17
CA ASP A 44 0.35 -9.08 9.48
C ASP A 44 0.41 -10.58 9.82
N TRP A 45 -0.07 -10.92 11.01
CA TRP A 45 -0.15 -12.30 11.50
C TRP A 45 -1.11 -13.20 10.70
N ARG A 46 -1.98 -12.63 9.85
CA ARG A 46 -2.84 -13.33 8.89
C ARG A 46 -2.24 -13.35 7.48
N ASN A 47 -0.98 -12.96 7.35
CA ASN A 47 -0.25 -12.87 6.08
C ASN A 47 -0.83 -11.83 5.10
N TRP A 48 -1.56 -10.82 5.60
CA TRP A 48 -2.07 -9.71 4.81
C TRP A 48 -1.01 -8.64 4.64
N ARG A 49 -0.93 -8.09 3.43
CA ARG A 49 -0.03 -6.98 3.10
C ARG A 49 -0.49 -5.70 3.81
N LEU A 50 0.41 -5.11 4.58
CA LEU A 50 0.25 -3.82 5.25
C LEU A 50 1.22 -2.81 4.64
N TYR A 51 0.69 -1.90 3.84
CA TYR A 51 1.44 -0.82 3.23
C TYR A 51 1.60 0.30 4.25
N THR A 52 2.83 0.79 4.40
CA THR A 52 3.10 1.94 5.25
C THR A 52 2.91 3.23 4.45
N ARG A 53 2.94 4.37 5.14
CA ARG A 53 2.93 5.67 4.47
C ARG A 53 4.06 5.80 3.44
N LYS A 54 5.25 5.26 3.73
CA LYS A 54 6.38 5.25 2.79
C LYS A 54 6.01 4.58 1.47
N ASN A 55 5.29 3.46 1.52
CA ASN A 55 4.87 2.75 0.31
C ASN A 55 3.87 3.59 -0.49
N VAL A 56 2.96 4.29 0.17
CA VAL A 56 2.01 5.21 -0.48
C VAL A 56 2.76 6.32 -1.22
N ASP A 57 3.75 6.94 -0.57
CA ASP A 57 4.54 8.03 -1.16
C ASP A 57 5.39 7.52 -2.35
N GLU A 58 5.90 6.28 -2.29
CA GLU A 58 6.59 5.63 -3.42
C GLU A 58 5.64 5.37 -4.59
N ILE A 59 4.45 4.84 -4.31
CA ILE A 59 3.40 4.58 -5.32
C ILE A 59 3.00 5.88 -6.03
N GLU A 60 2.78 6.95 -5.26
CA GLU A 60 2.43 8.26 -5.80
C GLU A 60 3.51 8.78 -6.76
N LYS A 61 4.79 8.68 -6.37
CA LYS A 61 5.93 9.06 -7.22
C LYS A 61 5.96 8.26 -8.51
N VAL A 62 5.73 6.95 -8.44
CA VAL A 62 5.73 6.06 -9.61
C VAL A 62 4.61 6.45 -10.58
N ILE A 63 3.41 6.72 -10.07
CA ILE A 63 2.26 7.12 -10.89
C ILE A 63 2.52 8.49 -11.53
N ARG A 64 3.03 9.45 -10.75
CA ARG A 64 3.36 10.80 -11.26
C ARG A 64 4.44 10.73 -12.34
N ALA A 65 5.49 9.95 -12.13
CA ALA A 65 6.55 9.76 -13.11
C ALA A 65 6.02 9.14 -14.41
N ARG A 66 5.10 8.17 -14.32
CA ARG A 66 4.46 7.54 -15.49
C ARG A 66 3.55 8.50 -16.25
N LYS A 67 2.80 9.36 -15.56
CA LYS A 67 1.95 10.39 -16.19
C LYS A 67 2.74 11.47 -16.92
N ALA A 68 3.96 11.77 -16.50
CA ALA A 68 4.80 12.80 -17.12
C ALA A 68 5.48 12.35 -18.44
N VAL A 69 5.41 11.06 -18.78
CA VAL A 69 6.05 10.47 -19.97
C VAL A 69 5.03 10.21 -21.10
N ALA A 70 3.73 10.40 -20.83
CA ALA A 70 2.65 10.30 -21.81
C ALA A 70 2.24 11.69 -22.32
#